data_AF-A0A3N5IYA4-F1
#
_entry.id   AF-A0A3N5IYA4-F1
#
_cell.length_a   1.000
_cell.length_b   1.000
_cell.length_c   1.000
_cell.angle_alpha   90.00
_cell.angle_beta   90.00
_cell.angle_gamma   90.00
#
_symmetry.space_group_name_H-M   'P 1'
#
loop_
_entity.id
_entity.type
_entity.pdbx_description
1 polymer ?
#
loop_
_entity_poly.entity_id
_entity_poly.type
_entity_poly.pdbx_seq_one_letter_code
_entity_poly.pdbx_strand_id
1 'polypeptide(L)'
;FEVPLQMLSDNPTIYLREHECTDFITKIPTTFDESIPLDGQVAEYVAVARRKGTVWFVGAMTNWTPREMTIDLSFLSAGEYRAEVFQDGVNADRDATDYQKQVFTVQAGDKLKVKLMNGGGWAARFEKK
;
A
#
# COMPACT_ATOMS: atom_id res chain seq x y z
N PHE A 1 -5.24 -6.95 -6.17
CA PHE A 1 -5.49 -7.68 -7.43
C PHE A 1 -4.21 -8.28 -7.99
N GLU A 2 -4.26 -9.41 -8.69
CA GLU A 2 -3.13 -10.00 -9.41
C GLU A 2 -3.40 -9.94 -10.91
N VAL A 3 -2.63 -9.11 -11.62
CA VAL A 3 -2.84 -8.85 -13.04
C VAL A 3 -1.47 -8.68 -13.70
N PRO A 4 -0.99 -9.65 -14.50
CA PRO A 4 0.31 -9.56 -15.18
C PRO A 4 0.41 -8.39 -16.17
N LEU A 5 -0.74 -7.91 -16.66
CA LEU A 5 -0.89 -6.71 -17.48
C LEU A 5 -1.81 -5.70 -16.78
N GLN A 6 -1.22 -4.79 -16.02
CA GLN A 6 -1.97 -3.76 -15.28
C GLN A 6 -2.18 -2.51 -16.14
N MET A 7 -3.40 -1.96 -16.09
CA MET A 7 -3.78 -0.75 -16.82
C MET A 7 -3.73 0.50 -15.93
N LEU A 8 -3.26 1.61 -16.49
CA LEU A 8 -3.53 2.97 -15.98
C LEU A 8 -4.78 3.47 -16.67
N SER A 9 -5.90 3.51 -15.95
CA SER A 9 -7.24 3.71 -16.53
C SER A 9 -7.68 5.17 -16.59
N ASP A 10 -7.01 6.09 -15.92
CA ASP A 10 -7.35 7.51 -15.94
C ASP A 10 -6.75 8.22 -17.17
N ASN A 11 -7.14 9.47 -17.40
CA ASN A 11 -6.59 10.27 -18.45
C ASN A 11 -5.13 10.69 -18.13
N PRO A 12 -4.25 10.82 -19.15
CA PRO A 12 -2.87 11.23 -18.94
C PRO A 12 -2.71 12.58 -18.23
N THR A 13 -3.64 13.52 -18.45
CA THR A 13 -3.60 14.86 -17.84
C THR A 13 -3.72 14.81 -16.32
N ILE A 14 -4.50 13.87 -15.77
CA ILE A 14 -4.66 13.67 -14.32
C ILE A 14 -3.39 13.04 -13.76
N TYR A 15 -2.80 12.06 -14.43
CA TYR A 15 -1.51 11.49 -13.98
C TYR A 15 -0.36 12.51 -13.98
N LEU A 16 -0.34 13.44 -14.95
CA LEU A 16 0.60 14.56 -14.97
C LEU A 16 0.33 15.60 -13.87
N ARG A 17 -0.89 15.66 -13.33
CA ARG A 17 -1.20 16.51 -12.17
C ARG A 17 -0.81 15.81 -10.86
N GLU A 18 -1.13 14.53 -10.76
CA GLU A 18 -0.90 13.66 -9.60
C GLU A 18 0.43 12.90 -9.73
N HIS A 19 1.53 13.65 -9.91
CA HIS A 19 2.86 13.07 -10.12
C HIS A 19 3.28 12.12 -8.99
N GLU A 20 2.98 12.47 -7.75
CA GLU A 20 3.38 11.69 -6.59
C GLU A 20 2.76 10.28 -6.58
N CYS A 21 1.45 10.19 -6.84
CA CYS A 21 0.74 8.92 -6.97
C CYS A 21 1.19 8.16 -8.23
N THR A 22 1.38 8.87 -9.34
CA THR A 22 1.80 8.27 -10.62
C THR A 22 3.19 7.62 -10.51
N ASP A 23 4.13 8.29 -9.85
CA ASP A 23 5.48 7.78 -9.59
C ASP A 23 5.46 6.54 -8.68
N PHE A 24 4.49 6.45 -7.78
CA PHE A 24 4.32 5.26 -6.96
C PHE A 24 3.78 4.09 -7.79
N ILE A 25 2.68 4.30 -8.52
CA ILE A 25 2.02 3.28 -9.35
C ILE A 25 2.99 2.70 -10.38
N THR A 26 3.79 3.55 -11.03
CA THR A 26 4.76 3.13 -12.06
C THR A 26 5.92 2.31 -11.52
N LYS A 27 6.21 2.38 -10.21
CA LYS A 27 7.23 1.55 -9.54
C LYS A 27 6.71 0.17 -9.12
N ILE A 28 5.39 -0.07 -9.17
CA ILE A 28 4.81 -1.35 -8.78
C ILE A 28 4.96 -2.34 -9.94
N PRO A 29 5.60 -3.51 -9.72
CA PRO A 29 5.70 -4.54 -10.75
C PRO A 29 4.35 -5.24 -10.94
N THR A 30 4.13 -5.79 -12.13
CA THR A 30 2.91 -6.54 -12.44
C THR A 30 3.03 -8.04 -12.11
N THR A 31 4.25 -8.52 -11.86
CA THR A 31 4.53 -9.89 -11.42
C THR A 31 5.36 -9.88 -10.15
N PHE A 32 5.13 -10.86 -9.29
CA PHE A 32 5.76 -10.97 -7.98
C PHE A 32 6.37 -12.35 -7.82
N ASP A 33 7.46 -12.43 -7.05
CA ASP A 33 8.16 -13.68 -6.77
C ASP A 33 7.51 -14.40 -5.57
N GLU A 34 6.82 -13.64 -4.72
CA GLU A 34 6.17 -14.14 -3.51
C GLU A 34 4.96 -13.26 -3.16
N SER A 35 3.90 -13.88 -2.66
CA SER A 35 2.70 -13.21 -2.15
C SER A 35 2.28 -13.83 -0.83
N ILE A 36 2.08 -12.99 0.19
CA ILE A 36 1.70 -13.39 1.55
C ILE A 36 0.38 -12.69 1.89
N PRO A 37 -0.72 -13.44 2.11
CA PRO A 37 -1.92 -12.86 2.71
C PRO A 37 -1.62 -12.55 4.18
N LEU A 38 -1.68 -11.27 4.55
CA LEU A 38 -1.37 -10.83 5.92
C LEU A 38 -2.61 -10.95 6.81
N ASP A 39 -3.74 -10.47 6.30
CA ASP A 39 -5.03 -10.54 6.99
C ASP A 39 -6.16 -10.31 5.98
N GLY A 40 -7.38 -10.73 6.31
CA GLY A 40 -8.54 -10.43 5.49
C GLY A 40 -9.79 -11.18 5.89
N GLN A 41 -10.92 -10.58 5.55
CA GLN A 41 -12.24 -11.15 5.69
C GLN A 41 -13.06 -10.84 4.45
N VAL A 42 -13.71 -11.88 3.91
CA VAL A 42 -14.49 -11.80 2.68
C VAL A 42 -15.51 -10.67 2.77
N ALA A 43 -15.56 -9.81 1.74
CA ALA A 43 -16.42 -8.62 1.63
C ALA A 43 -16.18 -7.52 2.68
N GLU A 44 -15.18 -7.66 3.54
CA GLU A 44 -14.87 -6.69 4.58
C GLU A 44 -13.55 -5.96 4.34
N TYR A 45 -12.44 -6.70 4.29
CA TYR A 45 -11.12 -6.10 4.11
C TYR A 45 -10.11 -7.14 3.68
N VAL A 46 -8.96 -6.66 3.19
CA VAL A 46 -7.83 -7.51 2.82
C VAL A 46 -6.53 -6.73 2.97
N ALA A 47 -5.48 -7.39 3.44
CA ALA A 47 -4.11 -6.92 3.43
C ALA A 47 -3.19 -8.01 2.86
N VAL A 48 -2.39 -7.65 1.87
CA VAL A 48 -1.47 -8.57 1.18
C VAL A 48 -0.10 -7.93 1.02
N ALA A 49 0.94 -8.67 1.38
CA ALA A 49 2.32 -8.34 1.07
C ALA A 49 2.77 -9.11 -0.17
N ARG A 50 3.54 -8.47 -1.05
CA ARG A 50 4.13 -9.11 -2.22
C ARG A 50 5.57 -8.67 -2.42
N ARG A 51 6.42 -9.59 -2.87
CA ARG A 51 7.84 -9.33 -3.09
C ARG A 51 8.19 -9.38 -4.56
N LYS A 52 9.06 -8.46 -4.98
CA LYS A 52 9.80 -8.54 -6.24
C LYS A 52 11.28 -8.24 -5.99
N GLY A 53 12.14 -9.23 -6.21
CA GLY A 53 13.54 -9.18 -5.81
C GLY A 53 13.68 -8.96 -4.31
N THR A 54 14.21 -7.81 -3.92
CA THR A 54 14.40 -7.39 -2.53
C THR A 54 13.36 -6.37 -2.04
N VAL A 55 12.47 -5.91 -2.93
CA VAL A 55 11.48 -4.87 -2.63
C VAL A 55 10.15 -5.53 -2.30
N TRP A 56 9.53 -5.06 -1.22
CA TRP A 56 8.20 -5.49 -0.81
C TRP A 56 7.17 -4.40 -1.08
N PHE A 57 5.98 -4.84 -1.47
CA PHE A 57 4.82 -4.01 -1.71
C PHE A 57 3.67 -4.55 -0.86
N VAL A 58 3.06 -3.69 -0.06
CA VAL A 58 1.91 -4.06 0.77
C VAL A 58 0.73 -3.21 0.36
N GLY A 59 -0.42 -3.84 0.17
CA GLY A 59 -1.68 -3.14 -0.06
C GLY A 59 -2.72 -3.64 0.94
N ALA A 60 -3.45 -2.70 1.53
CA ALA A 60 -4.62 -2.95 2.34
C ALA A 60 -5.81 -2.12 1.83
N MET A 61 -7.01 -2.68 1.88
CA MET A 61 -8.25 -2.02 1.50
C MET A 61 -9.39 -2.51 2.38
N THR A 62 -10.37 -1.63 2.62
CA THR A 62 -11.57 -1.94 3.43
C THR A 62 -12.84 -1.69 2.62
N ASN A 63 -13.97 -2.17 3.15
CA ASN A 63 -15.29 -1.87 2.65
C ASN A 63 -15.78 -0.50 3.17
N TRP A 64 -17.09 -0.26 3.20
CA TRP A 64 -17.66 1.00 3.70
C TRP A 64 -17.50 1.22 5.21
N THR A 65 -17.02 0.23 5.97
CA THR A 65 -16.74 0.36 7.39
C THR A 65 -15.28 0.76 7.60
N PRO A 66 -15.01 1.93 8.22
CA PRO A 66 -13.65 2.32 8.60
C PRO A 66 -13.01 1.28 9.51
N ARG A 67 -11.70 1.11 9.40
CA ARG A 67 -10.98 0.03 10.10
C ARG A 67 -9.62 0.49 10.57
N GLU A 68 -9.22 0.00 11.73
CA GLU A 68 -7.83 0.03 12.16
C GLU A 68 -7.29 -1.39 12.14
N MET A 69 -6.08 -1.56 11.61
CA MET A 69 -5.39 -2.85 11.60
C MET A 69 -3.90 -2.66 11.86
N THR A 70 -3.23 -3.75 12.24
CA THR A 70 -1.79 -3.75 12.46
C THR A 70 -1.13 -4.63 11.40
N ILE A 71 -0.21 -4.05 10.63
CA ILE A 71 0.62 -4.77 9.67
C ILE A 71 1.92 -5.15 10.39
N ASP A 72 2.12 -6.45 10.60
CA ASP A 72 3.34 -7.01 11.16
C ASP A 72 4.39 -7.21 10.05
N LEU A 73 5.53 -6.53 10.15
CA LEU A 73 6.60 -6.56 9.16
C LEU A 73 7.58 -7.72 9.35
N SER A 74 7.19 -8.79 10.04
CA SER A 74 7.99 -10.02 10.21
C SER A 74 8.27 -10.78 8.92
N PHE A 75 7.55 -10.50 7.84
CA PHE A 75 7.85 -11.02 6.50
C PHE A 75 9.12 -10.40 5.89
N LEU A 76 9.57 -9.25 6.41
CA LEU A 76 10.82 -8.64 5.98
C LEU A 76 12.02 -9.41 6.55
N SER A 77 13.04 -9.62 5.72
CA SER A 77 14.32 -10.15 6.20
C SER A 77 14.99 -9.15 7.16
N ALA A 78 15.82 -9.62 8.10
CA ALA A 78 16.50 -8.74 9.05
C ALA A 78 17.23 -7.56 8.37
N GLY A 79 17.07 -6.36 8.94
CA GLY A 79 17.68 -5.12 8.46
C GLY A 79 16.73 -3.92 8.57
N GLU A 80 17.22 -2.78 8.07
CA GLU A 80 16.44 -1.55 7.95
C GLU A 80 15.88 -1.39 6.52
N TYR A 81 14.69 -0.83 6.44
CA TYR A 81 14.00 -0.57 5.18
C TYR A 81 13.54 0.88 5.14
N ARG A 82 13.65 1.49 3.96
CA ARG A 82 12.92 2.71 3.63
C ARG A 82 11.49 2.33 3.29
N ALA A 83 10.55 2.76 4.11
CA ALA A 83 9.12 2.66 3.86
C ALA A 83 8.63 3.93 3.16
N GLU A 84 8.01 3.77 1.99
CA GLU A 84 7.25 4.81 1.30
C GLU A 84 5.79 4.40 1.33
N VAL A 85 4.99 5.16 2.08
CA VAL A 85 3.62 4.82 2.47
C VAL A 85 2.66 5.85 1.90
N PHE A 86 1.57 5.39 1.30
CA PHE A 86 0.40 6.17 0.91
C PHE A 86 -0.78 5.68 1.74
N GLN A 87 -1.45 6.60 2.43
CA GLN A 87 -2.57 6.30 3.30
C GLN A 87 -3.67 7.34 3.14
N ASP A 88 -4.89 6.95 3.53
CA ASP A 88 -6.03 7.86 3.60
C ASP A 88 -5.70 9.09 4.47
N GLY A 89 -6.08 10.27 3.96
CA GLY A 89 -5.99 11.53 4.67
C GLY A 89 -7.01 11.64 5.80
N VAL A 90 -6.87 12.67 6.64
CA VAL A 90 -7.71 12.83 7.83
C VAL A 90 -9.17 13.12 7.50
N ASN A 91 -9.46 13.65 6.30
CA ASN A 91 -10.81 13.96 5.81
C ASN A 91 -11.26 13.01 4.67
N ALA A 92 -10.60 11.86 4.49
CA ALA A 92 -10.91 10.95 3.39
C ALA A 92 -12.31 10.31 3.48
N ASP A 93 -13.01 10.48 4.61
CA ASP A 93 -14.43 10.14 4.75
C ASP A 93 -15.34 11.08 3.93
N ARG A 94 -14.87 12.28 3.61
CA ARG A 94 -15.62 13.34 2.91
C ARG A 94 -15.04 13.65 1.54
N ASP A 95 -13.72 13.59 1.42
CA ASP A 95 -13.00 13.85 0.18
C ASP A 95 -12.08 12.67 -0.15
N ALA A 96 -12.50 11.86 -1.13
CA ALA A 96 -11.76 10.68 -1.55
C ALA A 96 -10.38 11.01 -2.16
N THR A 97 -10.08 12.29 -2.43
CA THR A 97 -8.76 12.72 -2.91
C THR A 97 -7.80 13.08 -1.79
N ASP A 98 -8.25 13.17 -0.53
CA ASP A 98 -7.39 13.44 0.61
C ASP A 98 -6.55 12.21 0.94
N TYR A 99 -5.25 12.27 0.62
CA TYR A 99 -4.28 11.24 0.94
C TYR A 99 -3.04 11.86 1.58
N GLN A 100 -2.28 11.04 2.29
CA GLN A 100 -0.98 11.41 2.82
C GLN A 100 0.09 10.43 2.36
N LYS A 101 1.17 10.97 1.80
CA LYS A 101 2.42 10.24 1.63
C LYS A 101 3.34 10.45 2.82
N GLN A 102 3.93 9.36 3.30
CA GLN A 102 4.98 9.39 4.32
C GLN A 102 6.18 8.56 3.88
N VAL A 103 7.38 9.03 4.21
CA VAL A 103 8.63 8.29 4.00
C VAL A 103 9.39 8.24 5.30
N PHE A 104 9.66 7.04 5.80
CA PHE A 104 10.36 6.83 7.06
C PHE A 104 11.13 5.50 7.04
N THR A 105 11.90 5.25 8.09
CA THR A 105 12.65 4.00 8.25
C THR A 105 11.90 3.06 9.18
N VAL A 106 11.86 1.79 8.81
CA VAL A 106 11.32 0.70 9.63
C VAL A 106 12.32 -0.43 9.71
N GLN A 107 12.20 -1.26 10.73
CA GLN A 107 12.95 -2.50 10.90
C GLN A 107 12.07 -3.71 10.61
N ALA A 108 12.71 -4.82 10.25
CA ALA A 108 12.01 -6.09 10.17
C ALA A 108 11.37 -6.47 11.51
N GLY A 109 10.10 -6.89 11.48
CA GLY A 109 9.32 -7.19 12.68
C GLY A 109 8.64 -6.00 13.35
N ASP A 110 8.82 -4.77 12.84
CA ASP A 110 8.04 -3.62 13.30
C ASP A 110 6.53 -3.84 13.03
N LYS A 111 5.70 -3.21 13.85
CA LYS A 111 4.24 -3.26 13.74
C LYS A 111 3.70 -1.90 13.36
N LEU A 112 3.21 -1.76 12.13
CA LEU A 112 2.63 -0.52 11.65
C LEU A 112 1.12 -0.51 11.91
N LYS A 113 0.65 0.52 12.62
CA LYS A 113 -0.78 0.78 12.74
C LYS A 113 -1.27 1.46 11.48
N VAL A 114 -2.27 0.86 10.84
CA VAL A 114 -2.89 1.34 9.62
C VAL A 114 -4.32 1.70 9.91
N LYS A 115 -4.72 2.92 9.55
CA LYS A 115 -6.10 3.39 9.58
C LYS A 115 -6.61 3.48 8.16
N LEU A 116 -7.73 2.79 7.91
CA LEU A 116 -8.44 2.77 6.64
C LEU A 116 -9.77 3.50 6.83
N MET A 117 -10.00 4.52 6.01
CA MET A 117 -11.26 5.24 5.96
C MET A 117 -12.28 4.44 5.15
N ASN A 118 -13.56 4.82 5.19
CA ASN A 118 -14.63 4.09 4.50
C ASN A 118 -14.39 4.01 2.98
N GLY A 119 -14.27 2.79 2.45
CA GLY A 119 -13.93 2.55 1.03
C GLY A 119 -12.49 2.93 0.66
N GLY A 120 -11.66 3.26 1.66
CA GLY A 120 -10.29 3.70 1.51
C GLY A 120 -9.28 2.56 1.51
N GLY A 121 -8.02 2.94 1.65
CA GLY A 121 -6.91 2.03 1.47
C GLY A 121 -5.59 2.53 2.05
N TRP A 122 -4.62 1.63 1.94
CA TRP A 122 -3.25 1.89 2.37
C TRP A 122 -2.31 1.10 1.47
N ALA A 123 -1.26 1.74 0.99
CA ALA A 123 -0.26 1.11 0.15
C ALA A 123 1.14 1.49 0.63
N ALA A 124 2.07 0.54 0.60
CA ALA A 124 3.45 0.81 0.95
C ALA A 124 4.44 0.05 0.08
N ARG A 125 5.59 0.68 -0.14
CA ARG A 125 6.78 0.09 -0.74
C ARG A 125 7.91 0.10 0.29
N PHE A 126 8.49 -1.08 0.54
CA PHE A 126 9.63 -1.25 1.43
C PHE A 126 10.85 -1.67 0.63
N GLU A 127 11.91 -0.86 0.74
CA GLU A 127 13.18 -1.09 0.07
C GLU A 127 14.29 -1.18 1.11
N LYS A 128 15.06 -2.26 1.07
CA LYS A 128 16.17 -2.47 2.01
C LYS A 128 17.21 -1.37 1.82
N LYS A 129 17.65 -0.76 2.91
CA LYS A 129 18.75 0.22 2.89
C LYS A 129 20.09 -0.45 2.65
#